data_AF-N1PDA2-F1
#
_entry.id   AF-N1PDA2-F1
#
_cell.length_a   1.000
_cell.length_b   1.000
_cell.length_c   1.000
_cell.angle_alpha   90.00
_cell.angle_beta   90.00
_cell.angle_gamma   90.00
#
_symmetry.space_group_name_H-M   'P 1'
#
loop_
_entity.id
_entity.type
_entity.pdbx_description
1 polymer ?
#
loop_
_entity_poly.entity_id
_entity_poly.type
_entity_poly.pdbx_seq_one_letter_code
_entity_poly.pdbx_strand_id
1 'polypeptide(L)'
;RRNICFIASASLNGKHIDSSPKGQPSATLAIFSSALVGYLDATGLGIETFSHIHENGRARFTSRSFSKSPRIRGWFCEARVIQKEHPDYETY
;
A
#
# COMPACT_ATOMS: atom_id res chain seq x y z
N ARG A 1 3.24 -12.08 -17.20
CA ARG A 1 4.20 -11.43 -16.26
C ARG A 1 3.45 -11.13 -14.97
N ARG A 2 3.87 -11.66 -13.82
CA ARG A 2 3.19 -11.40 -12.54
C ARG A 2 3.90 -10.24 -11.83
N ASN A 3 3.17 -9.16 -11.58
CA ASN A 3 3.65 -8.06 -10.75
C ASN A 3 2.94 -8.17 -9.40
N ILE A 4 3.70 -8.14 -8.32
CA ILE A 4 3.18 -8.11 -6.96
C ILE A 4 3.58 -6.78 -6.35
N CYS A 5 2.63 -6.14 -5.69
CA CYS A 5 2.89 -4.94 -4.91
C CYS A 5 2.94 -5.29 -3.43
N PHE A 6 3.75 -4.57 -2.67
CA PHE A 6 3.81 -4.68 -1.22
C PHE A 6 3.68 -3.29 -0.64
N ILE A 7 3.04 -3.21 0.53
CA ILE A 7 3.16 -2.05 1.41
C ILE A 7 3.92 -2.47 2.65
N ALA A 8 4.87 -1.64 3.05
CA ALA A 8 5.54 -1.77 4.33
C ALA A 8 5.24 -0.55 5.19
N SER A 9 5.08 -0.77 6.49
CA SER A 9 4.80 0.27 7.49
C SER A 9 5.48 -0.09 8.81
N ALA A 10 5.62 0.89 9.70
CA ALA A 10 6.15 0.67 11.03
C ALA A 10 5.53 1.69 11.99
N SER A 11 5.29 1.28 13.23
CA SER A 11 4.90 2.19 14.29
C SER A 11 6.04 3.15 14.64
N LEU A 12 5.72 4.21 15.37
CA LEU A 12 6.69 5.07 16.03
C LEU A 12 7.37 4.34 17.18
N ASN A 13 6.59 3.51 17.89
CA ASN A 13 7.03 2.74 19.05
C ASN A 13 6.75 1.25 18.82
N GLY A 14 7.79 0.50 18.49
CA GLY A 14 7.68 -0.93 18.19
C GLY A 14 9.00 -1.52 17.74
N LYS A 15 9.10 -2.85 17.78
CA LYS A 15 10.30 -3.59 17.32
C LYS A 15 10.09 -4.26 15.96
N HIS A 16 8.86 -4.26 15.45
CA HIS A 16 8.47 -4.99 14.25
C HIS A 16 8.02 -4.02 13.16
N ILE A 17 8.21 -4.47 11.93
CA ILE A 17 7.67 -3.82 10.74
C ILE A 17 6.56 -4.70 10.21
N ASP A 18 5.53 -4.07 9.64
CA ASP A 18 4.56 -4.78 8.82
C ASP A 18 4.97 -4.67 7.35
N SER A 19 4.82 -5.77 6.61
CA SER A 19 5.10 -5.83 5.17
C SER A 19 4.14 -6.80 4.52
N SER A 20 3.06 -6.27 3.98
CA SER A 20 1.95 -7.06 3.45
C SER A 20 1.90 -7.04 1.91
N PRO A 21 1.74 -8.21 1.26
CA PRO A 21 1.49 -8.25 -0.19
C PRO A 21 0.10 -7.69 -0.48
N LYS A 22 0.03 -6.76 -1.44
CA LYS A 22 -1.23 -6.24 -1.98
C LYS A 22 -1.51 -6.95 -3.30
N GLY A 23 -2.55 -7.78 -3.26
CA GLY A 23 -2.91 -8.71 -4.32
C GLY A 23 -3.46 -8.02 -5.57
N GLN A 24 -3.36 -8.71 -6.71
CA GLN A 24 -3.90 -8.33 -8.02
C GLN A 24 -3.86 -6.82 -8.34
N PRO A 25 -2.68 -6.22 -8.59
CA PRO A 25 -2.59 -4.80 -8.95
C PRO A 25 -3.49 -4.41 -10.13
N SER A 26 -3.80 -5.33 -11.05
CA SER A 26 -4.72 -5.10 -12.16
C SER A 26 -6.18 -4.88 -11.76
N ALA A 27 -6.58 -5.29 -10.55
CA ALA A 27 -7.94 -5.19 -10.04
C ALA A 27 -8.07 -4.23 -8.84
N THR A 28 -6.97 -3.98 -8.12
CA THR A 28 -7.00 -3.27 -6.84
C THR A 28 -6.19 -1.99 -6.80
N LEU A 29 -5.28 -1.73 -7.77
CA LEU A 29 -4.42 -0.55 -7.78
C LEU A 29 -4.91 0.47 -8.82
N ALA A 30 -5.14 1.70 -8.38
CA ALA A 30 -5.45 2.85 -9.21
C ALA A 30 -4.31 3.88 -9.18
N ILE A 31 -4.04 4.52 -10.32
CA ILE A 31 -3.09 5.63 -10.44
C ILE A 31 -3.92 6.90 -10.67
N PHE A 32 -3.93 7.80 -9.68
CA PHE A 32 -4.69 9.05 -9.74
C PHE A 32 -3.87 10.19 -10.34
N SER A 33 -2.55 10.19 -10.13
CA SER A 33 -1.62 11.15 -10.71
C SER A 33 -0.20 10.56 -10.81
N SER A 34 0.76 11.36 -11.28
CA SER A 34 2.18 10.96 -11.30
C SER A 34 2.77 10.67 -9.91
N ALA A 35 2.13 11.16 -8.83
CA ALA A 35 2.61 11.03 -7.46
C ALA A 35 1.54 10.48 -6.49
N LEU A 36 0.35 10.11 -6.98
CA LEU A 36 -0.74 9.60 -6.15
C LEU A 36 -1.28 8.29 -6.72
N VAL A 37 -1.26 7.26 -5.88
CA VAL A 37 -1.83 5.94 -6.16
C VAL A 37 -2.71 5.53 -5.00
N GLY A 38 -3.78 4.79 -5.30
CA GLY A 38 -4.61 4.14 -4.29
C GLY A 38 -4.62 2.65 -4.53
N TYR A 39 -4.76 1.87 -3.47
CA TYR A 39 -5.09 0.46 -3.59
C TYR A 39 -6.24 0.11 -2.67
N LEU A 40 -7.09 -0.81 -3.11
CA LEU A 40 -8.14 -1.37 -2.26
C LEU A 40 -7.52 -2.37 -1.29
N ASP A 41 -7.57 -2.05 0.00
CA ASP A 41 -7.21 -3.00 1.05
C ASP A 41 -8.41 -3.93 1.32
N ALA A 42 -8.45 -5.04 0.58
CA ALA A 42 -9.46 -6.08 0.75
C ALA A 42 -9.19 -6.93 2.01
N THR A 43 -9.93 -8.03 2.19
CA THR A 43 -9.76 -8.94 3.32
C THR A 43 -8.29 -9.41 3.48
N GLY A 44 -7.68 -9.11 4.63
CA GLY A 44 -6.27 -9.42 4.92
C GLY A 44 -5.74 -8.78 6.21
N LEU A 45 -4.41 -8.87 6.43
CA LEU A 45 -3.68 -8.32 7.59
C LEU A 45 -3.51 -6.78 7.56
N GLY A 46 -4.34 -6.07 6.79
CA GLY A 46 -4.22 -4.62 6.59
C GLY A 46 -4.42 -3.78 7.87
N ILE A 47 -4.87 -4.38 8.98
CA ILE A 47 -5.12 -3.67 10.24
C ILE A 47 -3.84 -3.10 10.87
N GLU A 48 -2.70 -3.78 10.73
CA GLU A 48 -1.43 -3.28 11.27
C GLU A 48 -0.90 -2.13 10.41
N THR A 49 -0.91 -2.28 9.07
CA THR A 49 -0.66 -1.19 8.13
C THR A 49 -1.55 0.03 8.42
N PHE A 50 -2.85 -0.18 8.61
CA PHE A 50 -3.82 0.86 8.95
C PHE A 50 -3.41 1.60 10.22
N SER A 51 -3.09 0.86 11.28
CA SER A 51 -2.73 1.43 12.59
C SER A 51 -1.47 2.29 12.49
N HIS A 52 -0.43 1.82 11.80
CA HIS A 52 0.81 2.57 11.59
C HIS A 52 0.60 3.84 10.75
N ILE A 53 -0.21 3.74 9.68
CA ILE A 53 -0.54 4.89 8.83
C ILE A 53 -1.37 5.91 9.61
N HIS A 54 -2.31 5.47 10.44
CA HIS A 54 -3.08 6.39 11.28
C HIS A 54 -2.20 7.09 12.32
N GLU A 55 -1.23 6.38 12.90
CA GLU A 55 -0.31 6.94 13.89
C GLU A 55 0.67 7.97 13.28
N ASN A 56 1.26 7.66 12.12
CA ASN A 56 2.38 8.45 11.62
C ASN A 56 2.42 8.69 10.10
N GLY A 57 1.48 8.15 9.34
CA GLY A 57 1.33 8.36 7.90
C GLY A 57 2.44 7.76 7.03
N ARG A 58 3.49 7.15 7.58
CA ARG A 58 4.64 6.68 6.80
C ARG A 58 4.37 5.29 6.24
N ALA A 59 4.61 5.14 4.94
CA ALA A 59 4.61 3.85 4.29
C ALA A 59 5.69 3.76 3.20
N ARG A 60 6.01 2.52 2.81
CA ARG A 60 6.80 2.25 1.61
C ARG A 60 6.04 1.33 0.69
N PHE A 61 5.71 1.82 -0.49
CA PHE A 61 5.12 1.03 -1.54
C PHE A 61 6.22 0.43 -2.41
N THR A 62 6.16 -0.86 -2.71
CA THR A 62 7.09 -1.50 -3.64
C THR A 62 6.35 -2.34 -4.68
N SER A 63 6.88 -2.36 -5.89
CA SER A 63 6.39 -3.22 -6.98
C SER A 63 7.53 -4.10 -7.47
N ARG A 64 7.28 -5.41 -7.52
CA ARG A 64 8.25 -6.42 -7.97
C ARG A 64 7.69 -7.15 -9.19
N SER A 65 8.43 -7.12 -10.29
CA SER A 65 8.13 -7.95 -11.46
C SER A 65 8.87 -9.28 -11.37
N PHE A 66 8.13 -10.39 -11.35
CA PHE A 66 8.70 -11.73 -11.41
C PHE A 66 8.83 -12.14 -12.89
N SER A 67 10.04 -11.98 -13.42
CA SER A 67 10.45 -12.33 -14.78
C SER A 67 11.94 -12.73 -14.79
N LYS A 68 12.45 -13.25 -15.91
CA LYS A 68 13.88 -13.61 -16.10
C LYS A 68 14.83 -12.48 -15.69
N SER A 69 14.43 -11.23 -15.89
CA SER A 69 15.08 -10.04 -15.35
C SER A 69 14.13 -9.37 -14.34
N PRO A 70 14.27 -9.62 -13.03
CA PRO A 70 13.40 -9.03 -12.04
C PRO A 70 13.68 -7.53 -11.91
N ARG A 71 12.62 -6.74 -11.72
CA ARG A 71 12.72 -5.31 -11.43
C ARG A 71 11.99 -5.02 -10.14
N ILE A 72 12.64 -4.27 -9.26
CA ILE A 72 12.08 -3.80 -8.01
C ILE A 72 12.05 -2.29 -8.08
N ARG A 73 10.88 -1.70 -7.87
CA ARG A 73 10.73 -0.26 -7.66
C ARG A 73 10.12 -0.03 -6.30
N GLY A 74 10.59 1.00 -5.61
CA GLY A 74 10.10 1.36 -4.28
C GLY A 74 10.01 2.86 -4.12
N TRP A 75 8.94 3.29 -3.45
CA TRP A 75 8.63 4.68 -3.18
C TRP A 75 8.37 4.84 -1.68
N PHE A 76 8.99 5.83 -1.07
CA PHE A 76 8.58 6.29 0.24
C PHE A 76 7.35 7.18 0.06
N CYS A 77 6.32 6.94 0.86
CA CYS A 77 5.02 7.55 0.70
C CYS A 77 4.56 8.12 2.05
N GLU A 78 3.91 9.26 1.97
CA GLU A 78 2.90 9.64 2.95
C GLU A 78 1.59 8.99 2.51
N ALA A 79 0.96 8.26 3.43
CA ALA A 79 -0.23 7.48 3.16
C ALA A 79 -1.37 7.92 4.08
N ARG A 80 -2.58 7.71 3.60
CA ARG A 80 -3.82 7.85 4.37
C ARG A 80 -4.72 6.68 4.03
N VAL A 81 -5.52 6.24 5.00
CA VAL A 81 -6.55 5.23 4.75
C VAL A 81 -7.91 5.91 4.71
N ILE A 82 -8.64 5.67 3.62
CA ILE A 82 -10.01 6.13 3.44
C ILE A 82 -10.91 4.90 3.58
N GLN A 83 -11.74 4.89 4.62
CA GLN A 83 -12.73 3.83 4.83
C GLN A 83 -13.91 4.03 3.88
N LYS A 84 -14.63 2.95 3.58
CA LYS A 84 -15.77 2.97 2.66
C LYS A 84 -16.86 3.96 3.08
N GLU A 85 -17.00 4.16 4.38
CA GLU A 85 -18.00 5.04 5.00
C GLU A 85 -17.54 6.51 5.03
N HIS A 86 -16.29 6.81 4.68
CA HIS A 86 -15.76 8.17 4.68
C HIS A 86 -16.30 8.96 3.48
N PRO A 87 -16.72 10.23 3.63
CA PRO A 87 -17.28 11.04 2.54
C PRO A 87 -16.37 11.12 1.30
N ASP A 88 -15.06 11.20 1.51
CA ASP A 88 -14.08 11.26 0.43
C ASP A 88 -13.94 9.93 -0.35
N TYR A 89 -14.52 8.82 0.11
CA TYR A 89 -14.36 7.52 -0.55
C TYR A 89 -14.87 7.55 -2.00
N GLU A 90 -16.03 8.17 -2.23
CA GLU A 90 -16.63 8.32 -3.57
C GLU A 90 -15.87 9.30 -4.48
N THR A 91 -14.88 10.01 -3.94
CA THR A 91 -14.04 10.94 -4.72
C THR A 91 -12.88 10.23 -5.43
N TYR A 92 -12.56 8.98 -5.04
CA TYR A 92 -11.46 8.17 -5.57
C TYR A 92 -11.99 6.98 -6.39
#